data_AF-R6K837-F1
#
_entry.id   AF-R6K837-F1
#
_cell.length_a   1.000
_cell.length_b   1.000
_cell.length_c   1.000
_cell.angle_alpha   90.00
_cell.angle_beta   90.00
_cell.angle_gamma   90.00
#
_symmetry.space_group_name_H-M   'P 1'
#
loop_
_entity.id
_entity.type
_entity.pdbx_description
1 polymer ?
#
loop_
_entity_poly.entity_id
_entity_poly.type
_entity_poly.pdbx_seq_one_letter_code
_entity_poly.pdbx_strand_id
1 'polypeptide(L)'
;MFPVWFLSYRNKDRVAYATVNGQTGKVTADLPVSLFKYFIGSGILAIPIFMILNSTFTFRPKITLTIASIIALLAIILYIKEIKKIYTKDKKLDDKGKMYAGSANVRDESPEDKERRDRELAYNIADAIKEGRNKQSSYKKKTSGTRWIGIAITMISVVVPAFYMLQLTTILYGGSDSVFGIGLLICAICLIAGVILAIANHKTYKNISGKNISGNIGSLMAMLIAVVVLWFNPVSDLYYYAAVIAELIAIIYTITDLIRYYNMLATRKLPQFDNYRGGDDNA
;
A
#
# COMPACT_ATOMS: atom_id res chain seq x y z
N MET A 1 9.13 20.65 34.77
CA MET A 1 8.44 20.34 33.50
C MET A 1 8.39 21.61 32.67
N PHE A 2 8.79 21.55 31.40
CA PHE A 2 8.69 22.70 30.51
C PHE A 2 7.27 22.82 29.95
N PRO A 3 6.75 24.04 29.71
CA PRO A 3 5.40 24.22 29.18
C PRO A 3 5.31 23.66 27.75
N VAL A 4 4.29 22.82 27.51
CA VAL A 4 3.94 22.29 26.19
C VAL A 4 2.51 22.69 25.91
N TRP A 5 2.29 23.40 24.80
CA TRP A 5 0.96 23.75 24.33
C TRP A 5 0.46 22.66 23.40
N PHE A 6 -0.74 22.16 23.65
CA PHE A 6 -1.40 21.15 22.82
C PHE A 6 -2.64 21.76 22.18
N LEU A 7 -2.67 21.79 20.85
CA LEU A 7 -3.81 22.26 20.08
C LEU A 7 -4.44 21.07 19.35
N SER A 8 -5.75 20.92 19.51
CA SER A 8 -6.55 20.02 18.69
C SER A 8 -7.55 20.82 17.88
N TYR A 9 -7.63 20.53 16.59
CA TYR A 9 -8.65 21.06 15.71
C TYR A 9 -9.50 19.90 15.21
N ARG A 10 -10.81 19.97 15.45
CA ARG A 10 -11.77 18.95 15.03
C ARG A 10 -12.61 19.48 13.89
N ASN A 11 -12.79 18.65 12.86
CA ASN A 11 -13.79 18.85 11.82
C ASN A 11 -14.51 17.49 11.60
N LYS A 12 -15.78 17.40 12.01
CA LYS A 12 -16.61 16.18 11.95
C LYS A 12 -15.93 14.98 12.67
N ASP A 13 -15.61 13.93 11.91
CA ASP A 13 -14.98 12.70 12.41
C ASP A 13 -13.44 12.76 12.42
N ARG A 14 -12.85 13.90 12.02
CA ARG A 14 -11.40 14.07 11.86
C ARG A 14 -10.86 15.08 12.85
N VAL A 15 -9.68 14.80 13.37
CA VAL A 15 -8.99 15.66 14.34
C VAL A 15 -7.53 15.79 13.94
N ALA A 16 -7.04 17.02 13.85
CA ALA A 16 -5.62 17.34 13.70
C ALA A 16 -5.04 17.74 15.06
N TYR A 17 -3.79 17.35 15.30
CA TYR A 17 -3.08 17.63 16.54
C TYR A 17 -1.81 18.40 16.26
N ALA A 18 -1.53 19.40 17.09
CA ALA A 18 -0.28 20.14 17.07
C ALA A 18 0.25 20.30 18.51
N THR A 19 1.54 20.04 18.70
CA THR A 19 2.26 20.30 19.95
C THR A 19 3.28 21.39 19.72
N VAL A 20 3.32 22.36 20.63
CA VAL A 20 4.31 23.46 20.61
C VAL A 20 5.11 23.43 21.89
N ASN A 21 6.44 23.36 21.76
CA ASN A 21 7.33 23.53 22.90
C ASN A 21 7.41 25.01 23.28
N GLY A 22 7.00 25.35 24.51
CA GLY A 22 6.93 26.73 24.98
C GLY A 22 8.28 27.43 25.19
N GLN A 23 9.40 26.70 25.22
CA GLN A 23 10.74 27.28 25.33
C GLN A 23 11.44 27.46 23.97
N THR A 24 11.32 26.47 23.08
CA THR A 24 12.03 26.48 21.79
C THR A 24 11.17 26.98 20.64
N GLY A 25 9.86 27.08 20.82
CA GLY A 25 8.91 27.40 19.75
C GLY A 25 8.77 26.30 18.70
N LYS A 26 9.41 25.14 18.88
CA LYS A 26 9.30 24.02 17.93
C LYS A 26 7.88 23.47 17.93
N VAL A 27 7.29 23.37 16.75
CA VAL A 27 5.94 22.85 16.50
C VAL A 27 6.03 21.49 15.84
N THR A 28 5.29 20.51 16.35
CA THR A 28 5.10 19.21 15.70
C THR A 28 3.62 19.01 15.43
N ALA A 29 3.23 18.76 14.19
CA ALA A 29 1.85 18.52 13.82
C ALA A 29 1.75 17.46 12.72
N ASP A 30 0.73 16.60 12.83
CA ASP A 30 0.35 15.71 11.74
C ASP A 30 -0.56 16.48 10.78
N LEU A 31 -0.03 16.85 9.61
CA LEU A 31 -0.71 17.70 8.65
C LEU A 31 -1.25 16.89 7.46
N PRO A 32 -2.56 16.98 7.15
CA PRO A 32 -3.09 16.39 5.93
C PRO A 32 -2.56 17.14 4.69
N VAL A 33 -2.34 16.39 3.63
CA VAL A 33 -1.87 16.90 2.34
C VAL A 33 -3.07 17.23 1.45
N SER A 34 -3.20 18.50 1.04
CA SER A 34 -4.21 18.88 0.05
C SER A 34 -3.83 18.35 -1.34
N LEU A 35 -4.75 17.64 -2.00
CA LEU A 35 -4.53 17.06 -3.33
C LEU A 35 -4.15 18.13 -4.37
N PHE A 36 -4.91 19.23 -4.43
CA PHE A 36 -4.68 20.28 -5.42
C PHE A 36 -3.32 20.97 -5.21
N LYS A 37 -2.98 21.29 -3.95
CA LYS A 37 -1.69 21.90 -3.62
C LYS A 37 -0.52 20.94 -3.87
N TYR A 38 -0.73 19.64 -3.62
CA TYR A 38 0.27 18.62 -3.92
C TYR A 38 0.58 18.55 -5.41
N PHE A 39 -0.45 18.48 -6.28
CA PHE A 39 -0.23 18.42 -7.72
C PHE A 39 0.40 19.69 -8.29
N ILE A 40 0.00 20.87 -7.80
CA ILE A 40 0.65 22.13 -8.20
C ILE A 40 2.12 22.12 -7.77
N GLY A 41 2.40 21.77 -6.51
CA GLY A 41 3.76 21.72 -6.00
C GLY A 41 4.63 20.72 -6.77
N SER A 42 4.11 19.52 -7.03
CA SER A 42 4.78 18.50 -7.85
C SER A 42 4.97 18.97 -9.29
N GLY A 43 4.01 19.68 -9.89
CA GLY A 43 4.11 20.22 -11.24
C GLY A 43 5.18 21.30 -11.35
N ILE A 44 5.24 22.24 -10.40
CA ILE A 44 6.28 23.28 -10.33
C ILE A 44 7.66 22.64 -10.19
N LEU A 45 7.79 21.62 -9.34
CA LEU A 45 9.05 20.90 -9.11
C LEU A 45 9.44 19.99 -10.29
N ALA A 46 8.48 19.50 -11.07
CA ALA A 46 8.73 18.70 -12.25
C ALA A 46 9.43 19.50 -13.36
N ILE A 47 9.19 20.81 -13.49
CA ILE A 47 9.81 21.66 -14.52
C ILE A 47 11.34 21.69 -14.42
N PRO A 48 11.97 22.06 -13.29
CA PRO A 48 13.43 22.07 -13.19
C PRO A 48 14.01 20.65 -13.28
N ILE A 49 13.33 19.64 -12.71
CA ILE A 49 13.76 18.24 -12.85
C ILE A 49 13.77 17.82 -14.32
N PHE A 50 12.73 18.18 -15.08
CA PHE A 50 12.63 17.88 -16.50
C PHE A 50 13.74 18.58 -17.29
N MET A 51 14.04 19.85 -17.01
CA MET A 51 15.14 20.57 -17.67
C MET A 51 16.49 19.90 -17.43
N ILE A 52 16.78 19.49 -16.18
CA ILE A 52 18.03 18.81 -15.81
C ILE A 52 18.13 17.43 -16.47
N LEU A 53 17.05 16.65 -16.42
CA LEU A 53 16.98 15.33 -17.04
C LEU A 53 17.14 15.44 -18.56
N ASN A 54 16.44 16.36 -19.21
CA ASN A 54 16.51 16.53 -20.66
C ASN A 54 17.90 17.00 -21.13
N SER A 55 18.64 17.74 -20.30
CA SER A 55 20.01 18.18 -20.61
C SER A 55 21.05 17.06 -20.52
N THR A 56 20.76 15.95 -19.81
CA THR A 56 21.75 14.91 -19.49
C THR A 56 21.35 13.54 -20.06
N PHE A 57 20.06 13.27 -20.19
CA PHE A 57 19.50 11.96 -20.55
C PHE A 57 18.32 12.10 -21.52
N THR A 58 18.49 11.64 -22.77
CA THR A 58 17.38 11.41 -23.69
C THR A 58 16.98 9.94 -23.65
N PHE A 59 15.88 9.63 -22.94
CA PHE A 59 15.39 8.26 -22.84
C PHE A 59 14.66 7.83 -24.12
N ARG A 60 14.97 6.63 -24.60
CA ARG A 60 14.16 5.97 -25.64
C ARG A 60 12.77 5.61 -25.07
N PRO A 61 11.67 5.71 -25.84
CA PRO A 61 10.32 5.49 -25.35
C PRO A 61 10.12 4.13 -24.65
N LYS A 62 10.74 3.08 -25.19
CA LYS A 62 10.73 1.73 -24.61
C LYS A 62 11.30 1.68 -23.18
N ILE A 63 12.35 2.48 -22.90
CA ILE A 63 13.00 2.54 -21.59
C ILE A 63 12.11 3.32 -20.60
N THR A 64 11.47 4.40 -21.06
CA THR A 64 10.55 5.20 -20.24
C THR A 64 9.36 4.37 -19.76
N LEU A 65 8.79 3.56 -20.64
CA LEU A 65 7.69 2.65 -20.32
C LEU A 65 8.08 1.61 -19.26
N THR A 66 9.30 1.05 -19.34
CA THR A 66 9.80 0.18 -18.26
C THR A 66 9.97 0.88 -16.92
N ILE A 67 10.48 2.11 -16.93
CA ILE A 67 10.68 2.88 -15.70
C ILE A 67 9.32 3.19 -15.07
N ALA A 68 8.33 3.57 -15.88
CA ALA A 68 6.96 3.81 -15.41
C ALA A 68 6.34 2.56 -14.77
N SER A 69 6.54 1.38 -15.35
CA SER A 69 6.11 0.11 -14.73
C SER A 69 6.77 -0.16 -13.37
N ILE A 70 8.06 0.18 -13.20
CA ILE A 70 8.75 0.03 -11.90
C ILE A 70 8.17 1.02 -10.88
N ILE A 71 7.92 2.27 -11.28
CA ILE A 71 7.30 3.30 -10.44
C ILE A 71 5.90 2.86 -10.02
N ALA A 72 5.11 2.26 -10.92
CA ALA A 72 3.79 1.71 -10.62
C ALA A 72 3.85 0.62 -9.54
N LEU A 73 4.83 -0.29 -9.61
CA LEU A 73 5.05 -1.30 -8.57
C LEU A 73 5.42 -0.67 -7.22
N LEU A 74 6.32 0.32 -7.22
CA LEU A 74 6.68 1.06 -6.01
C LEU A 74 5.46 1.75 -5.38
N ALA A 75 4.58 2.35 -6.20
CA ALA A 75 3.35 2.96 -5.72
C ALA A 75 2.43 1.93 -5.02
N ILE A 76 2.31 0.71 -5.55
CA ILE A 76 1.55 -0.39 -4.91
C ILE A 76 2.16 -0.76 -3.55
N ILE A 77 3.49 -0.85 -3.46
CA ILE A 77 4.19 -1.17 -2.22
C ILE A 77 3.93 -0.10 -1.16
N LEU A 78 4.04 1.18 -1.52
CA LEU A 78 3.75 2.30 -0.63
C LEU A 78 2.29 2.29 -0.17
N TYR A 79 1.37 2.05 -1.10
CA TYR A 79 -0.06 1.95 -0.78
C TYR A 79 -0.37 0.84 0.23
N ILE A 80 0.21 -0.36 0.03
CA ILE A 80 0.01 -1.46 0.96
C ILE A 80 0.60 -1.15 2.33
N LYS A 81 1.77 -0.50 2.39
CA LYS A 81 2.37 -0.07 3.67
C LYS A 81 1.45 0.87 4.42
N GLU A 82 0.89 1.86 3.73
CA GLU A 82 0.01 2.85 4.37
C GLU A 82 -1.29 2.19 4.86
N ILE A 83 -1.90 1.34 4.03
CA ILE A 83 -3.08 0.55 4.43
C ILE A 83 -2.81 -0.35 5.64
N LYS A 84 -1.68 -1.06 5.66
CA LYS A 84 -1.31 -1.90 6.82
C LYS A 84 -1.15 -1.05 8.08
N LYS A 85 -0.56 0.15 7.96
CA LYS A 85 -0.42 1.07 9.08
C LYS A 85 -1.79 1.51 9.63
N ILE A 86 -2.78 1.75 8.76
CA ILE A 86 -4.18 2.01 9.19
C ILE A 86 -4.72 0.79 9.92
N TYR A 87 -4.62 -0.38 9.31
CA TYR A 87 -5.19 -1.61 9.83
C TYR A 87 -4.69 -1.93 11.24
N THR A 88 -3.37 -1.83 11.46
CA THR A 88 -2.75 -2.08 12.75
C THR A 88 -3.22 -1.09 13.81
N LYS A 89 -3.31 0.19 13.46
CA LYS A 89 -3.80 1.22 14.38
C LYS A 89 -5.30 1.08 14.65
N ASP A 90 -6.13 0.75 13.66
CA ASP A 90 -7.59 0.58 13.82
C ASP A 90 -7.93 -0.56 14.77
N LYS A 91 -7.21 -1.68 14.64
CA LYS A 91 -7.37 -2.82 15.56
C LYS A 91 -6.69 -2.64 16.92
N LYS A 92 -6.08 -1.47 17.19
CA LYS A 92 -5.30 -1.21 18.41
C LYS A 92 -4.25 -2.29 18.68
N LEU A 93 -3.69 -2.91 17.64
CA LEU A 93 -2.72 -4.01 17.78
C LEU A 93 -1.38 -3.52 18.33
N ASP A 94 -1.09 -2.23 18.18
CA ASP A 94 0.14 -1.58 18.63
C ASP A 94 -0.07 -0.73 19.90
N ASP A 95 -1.23 -0.86 20.55
CA ASP A 95 -1.55 -0.12 21.78
C ASP A 95 -0.88 -0.79 22.99
N LYS A 96 0.35 -0.35 23.29
CA LYS A 96 1.11 -0.80 24.46
C LYS A 96 0.32 -0.59 25.76
N GLY A 97 -0.44 0.50 25.88
CA GLY A 97 -1.24 0.80 27.06
C GLY A 97 -2.33 -0.24 27.31
N LYS A 98 -3.01 -0.70 26.25
CA LYS A 98 -3.96 -1.81 26.34
C LYS A 98 -3.27 -3.13 26.70
N MET A 99 -2.07 -3.39 26.19
CA MET A 99 -1.28 -4.58 26.56
C MET A 99 -0.87 -4.54 28.04
N TYR A 100 -0.46 -3.38 28.57
CA TYR A 100 -0.10 -3.21 29.98
C TYR A 100 -1.32 -3.20 30.92
N ALA A 101 -2.43 -2.55 30.55
CA ALA A 101 -3.66 -2.56 31.35
C ALA A 101 -4.26 -3.97 31.46
N GLY A 102 -4.22 -4.75 30.37
CA GLY A 102 -4.56 -6.17 30.42
C GLY A 102 -3.63 -6.96 31.35
N SER A 103 -2.35 -6.60 31.43
CA SER A 103 -1.38 -7.26 32.30
C SER A 103 -1.50 -6.85 33.78
N ALA A 104 -1.93 -5.62 34.07
CA ALA A 104 -2.10 -5.09 35.42
C ALA A 104 -3.41 -5.59 36.08
N ASN A 105 -4.52 -5.64 35.34
CA ASN A 105 -5.77 -6.26 35.79
C ASN A 105 -5.64 -7.77 36.05
N VAL A 106 -4.61 -8.42 35.52
CA VAL A 106 -4.27 -9.82 35.82
C VAL A 106 -3.47 -9.97 37.12
N ARG A 107 -2.81 -8.90 37.59
CA ARG A 107 -1.97 -8.91 38.80
C ARG A 107 -2.73 -8.57 40.09
N ASP A 108 -3.71 -7.67 40.02
CA ASP A 108 -4.56 -7.28 41.17
C ASP A 108 -5.84 -8.11 41.29
N GLU A 109 -5.88 -9.27 40.65
CA GLU A 109 -7.10 -10.08 40.57
C GLU A 109 -7.27 -11.01 41.79
N SER A 110 -8.48 -11.03 42.34
CA SER A 110 -8.89 -11.96 43.41
C SER A 110 -8.70 -13.42 42.98
N PRO A 111 -8.36 -14.34 43.90
CA PRO A 111 -8.23 -15.78 43.58
C PRO A 111 -9.46 -16.37 42.88
N GLU A 112 -10.66 -15.92 43.25
CA GLU A 112 -11.93 -16.39 42.67
C GLU A 112 -12.15 -15.89 41.24
N ASP A 113 -11.77 -14.64 40.97
CA ASP A 113 -11.87 -14.03 39.65
C ASP A 113 -10.86 -14.65 38.67
N LYS A 114 -9.68 -15.01 39.19
CA LYS A 114 -8.66 -15.75 38.43
C LYS A 114 -9.16 -17.13 37.99
N GLU A 115 -9.80 -17.89 38.87
CA GLU A 115 -10.43 -19.17 38.49
C GLU A 115 -11.58 -19.00 37.49
N ARG A 116 -12.38 -17.93 37.62
CA ARG A 116 -13.42 -17.60 36.64
C ARG A 116 -12.82 -17.32 35.27
N ARG A 117 -11.77 -16.49 35.21
CA ARG A 117 -11.05 -16.22 33.96
C ARG A 117 -10.39 -17.45 33.38
N ASP A 118 -9.75 -18.29 34.19
CA ASP A 118 -9.10 -19.51 33.69
C ASP A 118 -10.12 -20.50 33.11
N ARG A 119 -11.32 -20.58 33.72
CA ARG A 119 -12.46 -21.34 33.17
C ARG A 119 -12.99 -20.74 31.88
N GLU A 120 -13.17 -19.42 31.81
CA GLU A 120 -13.57 -18.74 30.58
C GLU A 120 -12.49 -18.87 29.49
N LEU A 121 -11.21 -18.79 29.84
CA LEU A 121 -10.09 -18.97 28.91
C LEU A 121 -10.08 -20.40 28.37
N ALA A 122 -10.26 -21.39 29.24
CA ALA A 122 -10.38 -22.80 28.85
C ALA A 122 -11.59 -23.02 27.93
N TYR A 123 -12.74 -22.41 28.23
CA TYR A 123 -13.93 -22.47 27.39
C TYR A 123 -13.70 -21.78 26.03
N ASN A 124 -13.13 -20.58 26.02
CA ASN A 124 -12.80 -19.82 24.81
C ASN A 124 -11.73 -20.51 23.96
N ILE A 125 -10.75 -21.18 24.58
CA ILE A 125 -9.76 -22.00 23.89
C ILE A 125 -10.44 -23.24 23.30
N ALA A 126 -11.30 -23.93 24.06
CA ALA A 126 -12.06 -25.07 23.55
C ALA A 126 -12.97 -24.69 22.38
N ASP A 127 -13.65 -23.55 22.48
CA ASP A 127 -14.50 -23.01 21.42
C ASP A 127 -13.67 -22.52 20.23
N ALA A 128 -12.55 -21.84 20.44
CA ALA A 128 -11.62 -21.47 19.38
C ALA A 128 -10.95 -22.67 18.70
N ILE A 129 -10.72 -23.78 19.42
CA ILE A 129 -10.26 -25.05 18.85
C ILE A 129 -11.37 -25.70 18.04
N LYS A 130 -12.62 -25.67 18.51
CA LYS A 130 -13.79 -26.22 17.81
C LYS A 130 -14.11 -25.41 16.55
N GLU A 131 -14.08 -24.09 16.67
CA GLU A 131 -14.21 -23.13 15.58
C GLU A 131 -13.01 -23.21 14.63
N GLY A 132 -11.80 -23.43 15.15
CA GLY A 132 -10.58 -23.71 14.38
C GLY A 132 -10.66 -25.01 13.59
N ARG A 133 -11.21 -26.08 14.18
CA ARG A 133 -11.45 -27.38 13.55
C ARG A 133 -12.53 -27.27 12.46
N ASN A 134 -13.59 -26.49 12.70
CA ASN A 134 -14.62 -26.14 11.71
C ASN A 134 -14.10 -25.20 10.61
N LYS A 135 -13.23 -24.23 10.95
CA LYS A 135 -12.55 -23.37 9.98
C LYS A 135 -11.53 -24.15 9.17
N GLN A 136 -10.87 -25.17 9.72
CA GLN A 136 -9.93 -26.03 9.01
C GLN A 136 -10.65 -26.95 8.01
N SER A 137 -11.85 -27.44 8.33
CA SER A 137 -12.71 -28.13 7.36
C SER A 137 -13.21 -27.20 6.25
N SER A 138 -13.52 -25.93 6.58
CA SER A 138 -13.82 -24.87 5.62
C SER A 138 -12.59 -24.40 4.81
N TYR A 139 -11.39 -24.41 5.41
CA TYR A 139 -10.12 -24.07 4.77
C TYR A 139 -9.73 -25.11 3.74
N LYS A 140 -9.98 -26.41 4.00
CA LYS A 140 -9.88 -27.47 2.98
C LYS A 140 -10.77 -27.22 1.75
N LYS A 141 -11.83 -26.42 1.89
CA LYS A 141 -12.75 -25.99 0.82
C LYS A 141 -12.43 -24.57 0.26
N LYS A 142 -11.62 -23.77 0.97
CA LYS A 142 -11.22 -22.38 0.64
C LYS A 142 -9.71 -22.20 0.40
N THR A 143 -8.99 -23.29 0.18
CA THR A 143 -7.58 -23.39 -0.22
C THR A 143 -7.34 -23.11 -1.71
N SER A 144 -8.31 -22.56 -2.44
CA SER A 144 -8.09 -22.16 -3.84
C SER A 144 -7.20 -20.91 -3.92
N GLY A 145 -7.39 -19.90 -3.06
CA GLY A 145 -6.69 -18.62 -3.15
C GLY A 145 -5.18 -18.66 -2.85
N THR A 146 -4.75 -19.46 -1.86
CA THR A 146 -3.32 -19.65 -1.54
C THR A 146 -2.63 -20.56 -2.56
N ARG A 147 -3.36 -21.48 -3.19
CA ARG A 147 -2.87 -22.26 -4.35
C ARG A 147 -2.58 -21.34 -5.54
N TRP A 148 -3.41 -20.34 -5.83
CA TRP A 148 -3.13 -19.37 -6.90
C TRP A 148 -1.88 -18.53 -6.64
N ILE A 149 -1.63 -18.13 -5.39
CA ILE A 149 -0.38 -17.43 -5.02
C ILE A 149 0.83 -18.35 -5.19
N GLY A 150 0.73 -19.60 -4.74
CA GLY A 150 1.77 -20.61 -4.94
C GLY A 150 2.05 -20.89 -6.42
N ILE A 151 1.00 -21.07 -7.22
CA ILE A 151 1.08 -21.25 -8.68
C ILE A 151 1.72 -20.04 -9.34
N ALA A 152 1.34 -18.82 -8.94
CA ALA A 152 1.95 -17.59 -9.48
C ALA A 152 3.44 -17.49 -9.15
N ILE A 153 3.84 -17.83 -7.92
CA ILE A 153 5.26 -17.85 -7.50
C ILE A 153 6.04 -18.93 -8.28
N THR A 154 5.49 -20.14 -8.43
CA THR A 154 6.13 -21.21 -9.22
C THR A 154 6.18 -20.88 -10.70
N MET A 155 5.17 -20.21 -11.24
CA MET A 155 5.16 -19.71 -12.61
C MET A 155 6.23 -18.64 -12.80
N ILE A 156 6.40 -17.70 -11.88
CA ILE A 156 7.50 -16.72 -11.94
C ILE A 156 8.86 -17.42 -11.91
N SER A 157 9.07 -18.40 -11.01
CA SER A 157 10.36 -19.08 -10.88
C SER A 157 10.73 -19.96 -12.07
N VAL A 158 9.77 -20.36 -12.90
CA VAL A 158 10.01 -21.20 -14.10
C VAL A 158 10.00 -20.36 -15.38
N VAL A 159 9.04 -19.44 -15.51
CA VAL A 159 8.86 -18.60 -16.70
C VAL A 159 9.99 -17.58 -16.81
N VAL A 160 10.43 -16.97 -15.70
CA VAL A 160 11.49 -15.95 -15.76
C VAL A 160 12.85 -16.52 -16.21
N PRO A 161 13.34 -17.66 -15.66
CA PRO A 161 14.57 -18.26 -16.15
C PRO A 161 14.45 -18.81 -17.56
N ALA A 162 13.30 -19.38 -17.94
CA ALA A 162 13.08 -19.89 -19.30
C ALA A 162 13.12 -18.76 -20.34
N PHE A 163 12.50 -17.60 -20.04
CA PHE A 163 12.58 -16.42 -20.89
C PHE A 163 14.00 -15.81 -20.91
N TYR A 164 14.71 -15.82 -19.80
CA TYR A 164 16.11 -15.37 -19.74
C TYR A 164 17.04 -16.25 -20.59
N MET A 165 16.83 -17.57 -20.56
CA MET A 165 17.56 -18.53 -21.40
C MET A 165 17.23 -18.36 -22.89
N LEU A 166 15.95 -18.12 -23.23
CA LEU A 166 15.52 -17.82 -24.59
C LEU A 166 16.14 -16.51 -25.11
N GLN A 167 16.35 -15.54 -24.23
CA GLN A 167 17.02 -14.29 -24.59
C GLN A 167 18.54 -14.46 -24.76
N LEU A 168 19.17 -15.24 -23.87
CA LEU A 168 20.60 -15.58 -23.97
C LEU A 168 20.93 -16.27 -25.30
N THR A 169 20.06 -17.16 -25.78
CA THR A 169 20.26 -17.83 -27.08
C THR A 169 20.16 -16.84 -28.24
N THR A 170 19.24 -15.87 -28.23
CA THR A 170 19.16 -14.87 -29.31
C THR A 170 20.38 -13.94 -29.40
N ILE A 171 21.01 -13.63 -28.26
CA ILE A 171 22.23 -12.81 -28.19
C ILE A 171 23.45 -13.60 -28.68
N LEU A 172 23.56 -14.89 -28.32
CA LEU A 172 24.67 -15.76 -28.73
C LEU A 172 24.65 -16.12 -30.22
N TYR A 173 23.47 -16.16 -30.85
CA TYR A 173 23.31 -16.45 -32.28
C TYR A 173 23.27 -15.22 -33.19
N GLY A 174 23.70 -14.05 -32.69
CA GLY A 174 23.92 -12.85 -33.53
C GLY A 174 22.65 -12.15 -34.02
N GLY A 175 21.52 -12.33 -33.33
CA GLY A 175 20.27 -11.64 -33.68
C GLY A 175 20.37 -10.13 -33.43
N SER A 176 20.29 -9.33 -34.49
CA SER A 176 20.08 -7.88 -34.42
C SER A 176 18.73 -7.58 -33.78
N ASP A 177 18.74 -6.76 -32.72
CA ASP A 177 17.59 -6.27 -31.95
C ASP A 177 16.58 -7.36 -31.53
N SER A 178 16.90 -7.98 -30.38
CA SER A 178 16.07 -8.91 -29.62
C SER A 178 14.56 -8.66 -29.74
N VAL A 179 13.85 -9.61 -30.37
CA VAL A 179 12.38 -9.64 -30.57
C VAL A 179 11.59 -9.49 -29.27
N PHE A 180 12.20 -9.78 -28.11
CA PHE A 180 11.68 -9.47 -26.79
C PHE A 180 12.74 -8.70 -26.00
N GLY A 181 12.64 -7.38 -25.94
CA GLY A 181 13.57 -6.55 -25.16
C GLY A 181 13.46 -6.86 -23.66
N ILE A 182 14.58 -6.72 -22.92
CA ILE A 182 14.68 -6.88 -21.45
C ILE A 182 13.52 -6.21 -20.72
N GLY A 183 13.03 -5.08 -21.26
CA GLY A 183 11.95 -4.33 -20.67
C GLY A 183 10.61 -5.04 -20.58
N LEU A 184 10.28 -5.92 -21.53
CA LEU A 184 9.04 -6.72 -21.45
C LEU A 184 9.08 -7.66 -20.24
N LEU A 185 10.22 -8.30 -20.00
CA LEU A 185 10.40 -9.19 -18.85
C LEU A 185 10.28 -8.43 -17.52
N ILE A 186 10.91 -7.26 -17.43
CA ILE A 186 10.82 -6.41 -16.24
C ILE A 186 9.36 -6.00 -15.98
N CYS A 187 8.64 -5.53 -17.00
CA CYS A 187 7.24 -5.13 -16.86
C CYS A 187 6.35 -6.32 -16.47
N ALA A 188 6.58 -7.49 -17.07
CA ALA A 188 5.84 -8.71 -16.74
C ALA A 188 6.08 -9.15 -15.29
N ILE A 189 7.32 -9.13 -14.81
CA ILE A 189 7.67 -9.43 -13.41
C ILE A 189 7.00 -8.41 -12.48
N CYS A 190 7.05 -7.12 -12.81
CA CYS A 190 6.40 -6.06 -12.03
C CYS A 190 4.89 -6.27 -11.95
N LEU A 191 4.24 -6.62 -13.05
CA LEU A 191 2.82 -6.93 -13.11
C LEU A 191 2.49 -8.10 -12.18
N ILE A 192 3.19 -9.23 -12.32
CA ILE A 192 2.89 -10.43 -11.53
C ILE A 192 3.12 -10.13 -10.03
N ALA A 193 4.22 -9.46 -9.67
CA ALA A 193 4.48 -9.04 -8.31
C ALA A 193 3.37 -8.10 -7.78
N GLY A 194 2.93 -7.13 -8.58
CA GLY A 194 1.82 -6.23 -8.26
C GLY A 194 0.51 -6.98 -8.01
N VAL A 195 0.17 -7.95 -8.87
CA VAL A 195 -1.04 -8.77 -8.73
C VAL A 195 -0.98 -9.62 -7.46
N ILE A 196 0.15 -10.28 -7.18
CA ILE A 196 0.34 -11.05 -5.95
C ILE A 196 0.14 -10.16 -4.73
N LEU A 197 0.77 -8.98 -4.71
CA LEU A 197 0.64 -8.00 -3.63
C LEU A 197 -0.81 -7.51 -3.46
N ALA A 198 -1.53 -7.26 -4.55
CA ALA A 198 -2.92 -6.85 -4.51
C ALA A 198 -3.83 -7.94 -3.94
N ILE A 199 -3.67 -9.19 -4.40
CA ILE A 199 -4.45 -10.34 -3.91
C ILE A 199 -4.16 -10.60 -2.42
N ALA A 200 -2.89 -10.60 -2.02
CA ALA A 200 -2.48 -10.86 -0.64
C ALA A 200 -3.05 -9.84 0.36
N ASN A 201 -3.24 -8.59 -0.07
CA ASN A 201 -3.72 -7.51 0.79
C ASN A 201 -5.20 -7.15 0.57
N HIS A 202 -5.90 -7.83 -0.34
CA HIS A 202 -7.30 -7.56 -0.66
C HIS A 202 -8.23 -7.61 0.57
N LYS A 203 -8.03 -8.58 1.47
CA LYS A 203 -8.83 -8.68 2.70
C LYS A 203 -8.61 -7.49 3.63
N THR A 204 -7.36 -7.06 3.79
CA THR A 204 -6.97 -5.90 4.60
C THR A 204 -7.57 -4.63 4.02
N TYR A 205 -7.50 -4.46 2.69
CA TYR A 205 -8.12 -3.35 1.98
C TYR A 205 -9.63 -3.29 2.22
N LYS A 206 -10.34 -4.41 1.99
CA LYS A 206 -11.80 -4.46 2.13
C LYS A 206 -12.27 -4.07 3.53
N ASN A 207 -11.53 -4.48 4.56
CA ASN A 207 -11.86 -4.17 5.94
C ASN A 207 -11.71 -2.67 6.29
N ILE A 208 -10.78 -1.95 5.65
CA ILE A 208 -10.53 -0.54 5.94
C ILE A 208 -11.38 0.36 5.05
N SER A 209 -11.42 0.07 3.76
CA SER A 209 -12.08 0.90 2.77
C SER A 209 -13.60 0.73 2.76
N GLY A 210 -14.09 -0.47 3.12
CA GLY A 210 -15.47 -0.89 2.89
C GLY A 210 -15.83 -1.09 1.40
N LYS A 211 -14.96 -0.70 0.47
CA LYS A 211 -15.13 -0.87 -0.98
C LYS A 211 -14.53 -2.18 -1.47
N ASN A 212 -15.03 -2.68 -2.60
CA ASN A 212 -14.49 -3.87 -3.28
C ASN A 212 -13.30 -3.57 -4.22
N ILE A 213 -13.16 -2.32 -4.68
CA ILE A 213 -12.15 -1.94 -5.68
C ILE A 213 -10.99 -1.21 -5.00
N SER A 214 -9.81 -1.82 -4.96
CA SER A 214 -8.61 -1.20 -4.41
C SER A 214 -8.08 -0.05 -5.25
N GLY A 215 -7.57 1.01 -4.63
CA GLY A 215 -6.88 2.12 -5.31
C GLY A 215 -5.64 1.72 -6.09
N ASN A 216 -5.05 0.57 -5.77
CA ASN A 216 -3.94 -0.04 -6.51
C ASN A 216 -4.28 -0.45 -7.95
N ILE A 217 -5.57 -0.43 -8.34
CA ILE A 217 -5.97 -0.85 -9.68
C ILE A 217 -5.40 0.04 -10.77
N GLY A 218 -5.17 1.33 -10.49
CA GLY A 218 -4.51 2.25 -11.42
C GLY A 218 -3.09 1.77 -11.77
N SER A 219 -2.24 1.56 -10.77
CA SER A 219 -0.91 1.01 -10.98
C SER A 219 -0.89 -0.38 -11.63
N LEU A 220 -1.89 -1.24 -11.36
CA LEU A 220 -2.01 -2.55 -12.04
C LEU A 220 -2.33 -2.38 -13.54
N MET A 221 -3.24 -1.46 -13.87
CA MET A 221 -3.58 -1.14 -15.26
C MET A 221 -2.40 -0.52 -15.99
N ALA A 222 -1.62 0.34 -15.33
CA ALA A 222 -0.38 0.89 -15.90
C ALA A 222 0.56 -0.24 -16.36
N MET A 223 0.93 -1.14 -15.43
CA MET A 223 1.83 -2.26 -15.76
C MET A 223 1.25 -3.19 -16.84
N LEU A 224 -0.08 -3.39 -16.88
CA LEU A 224 -0.72 -4.16 -17.92
C LEU A 224 -0.60 -3.48 -19.29
N ILE A 225 -0.81 -2.16 -19.37
CA ILE A 225 -0.60 -1.37 -20.59
C ILE A 225 0.86 -1.49 -21.05
N ALA A 226 1.83 -1.37 -20.15
CA ALA A 226 3.25 -1.53 -20.51
C ALA A 226 3.56 -2.91 -21.10
N VAL A 227 3.08 -3.99 -20.46
CA VAL A 227 3.29 -5.36 -20.96
C VAL A 227 2.65 -5.54 -22.34
N VAL A 228 1.42 -5.08 -22.54
CA VAL A 228 0.72 -5.20 -23.83
C VAL A 228 1.45 -4.46 -24.93
N VAL A 229 1.87 -3.21 -24.70
CA VAL A 229 2.52 -2.38 -25.71
C VAL A 229 3.90 -2.92 -26.07
N LEU A 230 4.67 -3.38 -25.08
CA LEU A 230 5.96 -4.04 -25.33
C LEU A 230 5.81 -5.42 -25.99
N TRP A 231 4.66 -6.10 -25.80
CA TRP A 231 4.41 -7.39 -26.42
C TRP A 231 4.11 -7.22 -27.91
N PHE A 232 3.25 -6.26 -28.25
CA PHE A 232 2.92 -5.96 -29.64
C PHE A 232 4.08 -5.29 -30.40
N ASN A 233 5.04 -4.67 -29.70
CA ASN A 233 6.21 -4.00 -30.27
C ASN A 233 5.87 -3.17 -31.52
N PRO A 234 4.99 -2.15 -31.43
CA PRO A 234 4.65 -1.32 -32.58
C PRO A 234 5.89 -0.64 -33.15
N VAL A 235 5.90 -0.46 -34.47
CA VAL A 235 7.02 0.16 -35.19
C VAL A 235 7.09 1.67 -34.94
N SER A 236 5.94 2.32 -34.69
CA SER A 236 5.88 3.76 -34.44
C SER A 236 6.05 4.09 -32.96
N ASP A 237 6.94 5.04 -32.67
CA ASP A 237 7.21 5.56 -31.33
C ASP A 237 5.99 6.24 -30.68
N LEU A 238 5.04 6.71 -31.49
CA LEU A 238 3.82 7.38 -31.02
C LEU A 238 3.00 6.50 -30.07
N TYR A 239 2.95 5.19 -30.33
CA TYR A 239 2.21 4.25 -29.48
C TYR A 239 2.84 4.11 -28.09
N TYR A 240 4.17 4.16 -27.99
CA TYR A 240 4.86 4.09 -26.70
C TYR A 240 4.64 5.38 -25.90
N TYR A 241 4.68 6.55 -26.55
CA TYR A 241 4.38 7.82 -25.86
C TYR A 241 2.93 7.88 -25.36
N ALA A 242 1.97 7.44 -26.17
CA ALA A 242 0.57 7.35 -25.76
C ALA A 242 0.40 6.40 -24.57
N ALA A 243 1.09 5.26 -24.59
CA ALA A 243 1.09 4.29 -23.50
C ALA A 243 1.66 4.87 -22.20
N VAL A 244 2.79 5.57 -22.26
CA VAL A 244 3.40 6.25 -21.10
C VAL A 244 2.42 7.27 -20.50
N ILE A 245 1.75 8.07 -21.33
CA ILE A 245 0.75 9.04 -20.84
C ILE A 245 -0.39 8.32 -20.11
N ALA A 246 -0.91 7.24 -20.68
CA ALA A 246 -1.97 6.44 -20.06
C ALA A 246 -1.51 5.82 -18.73
N GLU A 247 -0.27 5.30 -18.66
CA GLU A 247 0.31 4.79 -17.41
C GLU A 247 0.43 5.88 -16.34
N LEU A 248 0.91 7.07 -16.71
CA LEU A 248 1.05 8.18 -15.77
C LEU A 248 -0.31 8.60 -15.19
N ILE A 249 -1.36 8.65 -16.00
CA ILE A 249 -2.74 8.92 -15.54
C ILE A 249 -3.19 7.85 -14.55
N ALA A 250 -2.93 6.57 -14.85
CA ALA A 250 -3.31 5.47 -13.98
C ALA A 250 -2.52 5.46 -12.65
N ILE A 251 -1.23 5.82 -12.68
CA ILE A 251 -0.41 6.01 -11.47
C ILE A 251 -0.92 7.19 -10.64
N ILE A 252 -1.29 8.32 -11.28
CA ILE A 252 -1.87 9.49 -10.60
C ILE A 252 -3.15 9.10 -9.84
N TYR A 253 -4.00 8.24 -10.42
CA TYR A 253 -5.17 7.72 -9.73
C TYR A 253 -4.78 6.97 -8.44
N THR A 254 -3.78 6.08 -8.50
CA THR A 254 -3.31 5.35 -7.31
C THR A 254 -2.65 6.27 -6.28
N ILE A 255 -1.87 7.26 -6.70
CA ILE A 255 -1.28 8.27 -5.81
C ILE A 255 -2.37 9.11 -5.13
N THR A 256 -3.42 9.48 -5.86
CA THR A 256 -4.54 10.24 -5.28
C THR A 256 -5.22 9.46 -4.16
N ASP A 257 -5.47 8.16 -4.36
CA ASP A 257 -6.05 7.30 -3.35
C ASP A 257 -5.09 7.09 -2.17
N LEU A 258 -3.79 6.93 -2.44
CA LEU A 258 -2.75 6.87 -1.41
C LEU A 258 -2.74 8.11 -0.51
N ILE A 259 -2.80 9.32 -1.09
CA ILE A 259 -2.83 10.57 -0.32
C ILE A 259 -4.10 10.64 0.53
N ARG A 260 -5.24 10.17 0.02
CA ARG A 260 -6.48 10.11 0.82
C ARG A 260 -6.33 9.19 2.03
N TYR A 261 -5.71 8.02 1.86
CA TYR A 261 -5.42 7.10 2.98
C TYR A 261 -4.43 7.68 3.98
N TYR A 262 -3.39 8.35 3.50
CA TYR A 262 -2.44 9.07 4.35
C TYR A 262 -3.15 10.17 5.18
N ASN A 263 -3.98 10.99 4.54
CA ASN A 263 -4.73 12.05 5.23
C ASN A 263 -5.69 11.48 6.29
N MET A 264 -6.32 10.35 5.98
CA MET A 264 -7.17 9.64 6.93
C MET A 264 -6.39 9.16 8.16
N LEU A 265 -5.13 8.74 7.98
CA LEU A 265 -4.25 8.39 9.09
C LEU A 265 -3.79 9.60 9.90
N ALA A 266 -3.40 10.68 9.21
CA ALA A 266 -2.89 11.90 9.85
C ALA A 266 -3.96 12.62 10.68
N THR A 267 -5.23 12.52 10.28
CA THR A 267 -6.36 13.22 10.91
C THR A 267 -7.25 12.31 11.76
N ARG A 268 -6.73 11.18 12.18
CA ARG A 268 -7.48 10.22 12.99
C ARG A 268 -7.61 10.69 14.43
N LYS A 269 -8.83 10.62 14.98
CA LYS A 269 -9.11 10.87 16.39
C LYS A 269 -8.42 9.83 17.30
N LEU A 270 -7.75 10.30 18.36
CA LEU A 270 -7.21 9.40 19.37
C LEU A 270 -8.33 8.80 20.23
N PRO A 271 -8.21 7.55 20.70
CA PRO A 271 -9.26 6.87 21.46
C PRO A 271 -9.74 7.65 22.71
N GLN A 272 -8.83 8.38 23.36
CA GLN A 272 -9.14 9.20 24.53
C GLN A 272 -10.10 10.36 24.23
N PHE A 273 -10.19 10.79 22.97
CA PHE A 273 -11.10 11.84 22.54
C PHE A 273 -12.41 11.29 21.99
N ASP A 274 -12.60 9.98 21.84
CA ASP A 274 -13.86 9.40 21.35
C ASP A 274 -15.06 9.85 22.21
N ASN A 275 -14.85 10.00 23.52
CA ASN A 275 -15.87 10.45 24.48
C ASN A 275 -16.01 11.98 24.59
N TYR A 276 -15.10 12.76 24.01
CA TYR A 276 -15.17 14.22 24.04
C TYR A 276 -15.99 14.75 22.85
N ARG A 277 -17.10 15.43 23.17
CA ARG A 277 -18.02 16.08 22.23
C ARG A 277 -17.73 17.57 21.97
N GLY A 278 -16.59 18.10 22.42
CA GLY A 278 -16.19 19.47 22.11
C GLY A 278 -15.68 19.63 20.67
N GLY A 279 -16.08 20.70 20.00
CA GLY A 279 -15.70 21.06 18.63
C GLY A 279 -16.90 21.59 17.85
N ASP A 280 -16.71 22.65 17.06
CA ASP A 280 -17.74 23.18 16.17
C ASP A 280 -17.86 22.27 14.93
N ASP A 281 -19.05 21.68 14.75
CA ASP A 281 -19.34 20.79 13.61
C ASP A 281 -19.76 21.57 12.34
N ASN A 282 -19.87 22.90 12.42
CA ASN A 282 -20.34 23.78 11.33
C ASN A 282 -19.23 24.53 10.56
N ALA A 283 -17.95 24.23 10.81
CA ALA A 283 -16.80 24.88 10.16
C ALA A 283 -16.25 24.14 8.92
#